data_AF-A0A9W9NNR1-F1
#
_entry.id   AF-A0A9W9NNR1-F1
#
_cell.length_a   1.000
_cell.length_b   1.000
_cell.length_c   1.000
_cell.angle_alpha   90.00
_cell.angle_beta   90.00
_cell.angle_gamma   90.00
#
_symmetry.space_group_name_H-M   'P 1'
#
loop_
_entity.id
_entity.type
_entity.pdbx_description
1 polymer ?
#
loop_
_entity_poly.entity_id
_entity_poly.type
_entity_poly.pdbx_seq_one_letter_code
_entity_poly.pdbx_strand_id
1 'polypeptide(L)'
;MTLVGGTLSDLWKNEERGVPMAAFSAAPFIGPSIGPLVGGFLGDNCGWRWLYWLQLILSFVSWTLVTFTVPETYTPTLLKRRAAKLRKTENDPTYTTETELDSRPLGQKLRMILIRPFQLLLLEPIVLFIAIYMSVLYGLLYMFFVAYPIVYQFGKGWSASMTGLMFIPLAIGVLGSAACSPFVNKSYLKISHQYNGKPPAEKRLIPMMYSCWFIPIGLFIFAWTSYPDVHWIGPAIGGFPVGFGFIFLYNSANNYLVDTYQHQAASALAAKTFLRSIWGASTVLFTEQMYKRLGYQWASSLLAFIALACCAIPYVFYFKGEGNSPVL
;
A
#
# COMPACT_ATOMS: atom_id res chain seq x y z
N MET A 1 -3.57 -1.06 -8.25
CA MET A 1 -4.04 -0.81 -6.86
C MET A 1 -5.33 -0.01 -6.79
N THR A 2 -5.56 0.97 -7.66
CA THR A 2 -6.73 1.87 -7.59
C THR A 2 -8.06 1.20 -7.94
N LEU A 3 -8.06 0.24 -8.88
CA LEU A 3 -9.28 -0.46 -9.31
C LEU A 3 -9.82 -1.45 -8.27
N VAL A 4 -8.92 -2.13 -7.55
CA VAL A 4 -9.31 -3.20 -6.62
C VAL A 4 -10.12 -2.67 -5.45
N GLY A 5 -9.81 -1.48 -4.95
CA GLY A 5 -10.62 -0.82 -3.91
C GLY A 5 -12.05 -0.57 -4.37
N GLY A 6 -12.23 -0.16 -5.63
CA GLY A 6 -13.55 0.01 -6.26
C GLY A 6 -14.30 -1.32 -6.41
N THR A 7 -13.62 -2.36 -6.90
CA THR A 7 -14.22 -3.70 -7.02
C THR A 7 -14.61 -4.28 -5.67
N LEU A 8 -13.80 -4.11 -4.62
CA LEU A 8 -14.15 -4.52 -3.26
C LEU A 8 -15.36 -3.76 -2.73
N SER A 9 -15.49 -2.47 -3.06
CA SER A 9 -16.67 -1.71 -2.70
C SER A 9 -17.93 -2.14 -3.46
N ASP A 10 -17.79 -2.57 -4.70
CA ASP A 10 -18.93 -3.09 -5.47
C ASP A 10 -19.40 -4.47 -4.96
N LEU A 11 -18.50 -5.27 -4.37
CA LEU A 11 -18.77 -6.64 -3.92
C LEU A 11 -19.30 -6.76 -2.48
N TRP A 12 -18.85 -5.93 -1.53
CA TRP A 12 -19.19 -6.06 -0.11
C TRP A 12 -19.91 -4.83 0.45
N LYS A 13 -20.81 -5.04 1.40
CA LYS A 13 -21.45 -3.97 2.19
C LYS A 13 -20.46 -3.34 3.16
N ASN A 14 -20.66 -2.06 3.52
CA ASN A 14 -19.74 -1.29 4.37
C ASN A 14 -19.38 -2.01 5.69
N GLU A 15 -20.33 -2.72 6.32
CA GLU A 15 -20.08 -3.44 7.59
C GLU A 15 -19.18 -4.68 7.42
N GLU A 16 -19.21 -5.33 6.26
CA GLU A 16 -18.51 -6.60 6.00
C GLU A 16 -17.15 -6.42 5.31
N ARG A 17 -16.87 -5.20 4.81
CA ARG A 17 -15.65 -4.87 4.03
C ARG A 17 -14.34 -5.01 4.81
N GLY A 18 -14.37 -4.97 6.15
CA GLY A 18 -13.15 -4.93 6.96
C GLY A 18 -12.20 -6.12 6.75
N VAL A 19 -12.74 -7.35 6.66
CA VAL A 19 -11.93 -8.57 6.51
C VAL A 19 -11.37 -8.71 5.07
N PRO A 20 -12.19 -8.57 4.00
CA PRO A 20 -11.66 -8.55 2.63
C PRO A 20 -10.63 -7.45 2.39
N MET A 21 -10.84 -6.25 2.93
CA MET A 21 -9.89 -5.14 2.80
C MET A 21 -8.57 -5.42 3.51
N ALA A 22 -8.59 -6.09 4.67
CA ALA A 22 -7.37 -6.49 5.37
C ALA A 22 -6.58 -7.54 4.58
N ALA A 23 -7.26 -8.57 4.04
CA ALA A 23 -6.64 -9.57 3.19
C ALA A 23 -6.03 -8.96 1.91
N PHE A 24 -6.77 -8.06 1.26
CA PHE A 24 -6.26 -7.32 0.11
C PHE A 24 -5.07 -6.42 0.47
N SER A 25 -5.12 -5.74 1.62
CA SER A 25 -4.03 -4.86 2.05
C SER A 25 -2.75 -5.62 2.35
N ALA A 26 -2.82 -6.89 2.74
CA ALA A 26 -1.65 -7.74 2.97
C ALA A 26 -0.99 -8.18 1.65
N ALA A 27 -1.76 -8.43 0.59
CA ALA A 27 -1.25 -9.01 -0.66
C ALA A 27 -0.10 -8.20 -1.31
N PRO A 28 -0.14 -6.85 -1.41
CA PRO A 28 0.96 -6.05 -1.94
C PRO A 28 2.26 -6.12 -1.15
N PHE A 29 2.22 -6.46 0.14
CA PHE A 29 3.40 -6.54 1.00
C PHE A 29 3.93 -7.98 1.10
N ILE A 30 3.03 -8.97 1.03
CA ILE A 30 3.42 -10.38 0.93
C ILE A 30 4.18 -10.65 -0.38
N GLY A 31 3.75 -10.07 -1.50
CA GLY A 31 4.37 -10.28 -2.82
C GLY A 31 5.88 -10.04 -2.84
N PRO A 32 6.37 -8.84 -2.44
CA PRO A 32 7.80 -8.55 -2.33
C PRO A 32 8.57 -9.37 -1.29
N SER A 33 7.88 -10.06 -0.37
CA SER A 33 8.51 -10.95 0.61
C SER A 33 8.71 -12.36 0.05
N ILE A 34 7.68 -12.89 -0.63
CA ILE A 34 7.69 -14.23 -1.23
C ILE A 34 8.45 -14.23 -2.56
N GLY A 35 8.45 -13.12 -3.29
CA GLY A 35 9.13 -12.97 -4.58
C GLY A 35 10.61 -13.32 -4.53
N PRO A 36 11.43 -12.72 -3.63
CA PRO A 36 12.83 -13.06 -3.46
C PRO A 36 13.05 -14.49 -2.97
N LEU A 37 12.14 -15.04 -2.17
CA LEU A 37 12.20 -16.43 -1.72
C LEU A 37 12.10 -17.40 -2.91
N VAL A 38 11.01 -17.33 -3.67
CA VAL A 38 10.81 -18.19 -4.85
C VAL A 38 11.85 -17.88 -5.93
N GLY A 39 12.14 -16.60 -6.13
CA GLY A 39 13.09 -16.13 -7.14
C GLY A 39 14.53 -16.52 -6.85
N GLY A 40 14.95 -16.54 -5.58
CA GLY A 40 16.29 -16.99 -5.19
C GLY A 40 16.52 -18.46 -5.51
N PHE A 41 15.58 -19.34 -5.13
CA PHE A 41 15.66 -20.77 -5.42
C PHE A 41 15.55 -21.09 -6.91
N LEU A 42 14.65 -20.40 -7.61
CA LEU A 42 14.44 -20.63 -9.03
C LEU A 42 15.61 -20.08 -9.87
N GLY A 43 16.16 -18.93 -9.48
CA GLY A 43 17.31 -18.29 -10.12
C GLY A 43 18.58 -19.12 -10.01
N ASP A 44 18.88 -19.65 -8.81
CA ASP A 44 20.07 -20.47 -8.56
C ASP A 44 20.00 -21.84 -9.29
N ASN A 45 18.82 -22.47 -9.35
CA ASN A 45 18.69 -23.84 -9.88
C ASN A 45 18.30 -23.91 -11.37
N CYS A 46 17.47 -23.00 -11.86
CA CYS A 46 16.89 -23.06 -13.22
C CYS A 46 17.28 -21.87 -14.10
N GLY A 47 18.07 -20.94 -13.55
CA GLY A 47 18.53 -19.74 -14.23
C GLY A 47 17.51 -18.60 -14.23
N TRP A 48 18.02 -17.38 -14.45
CA TRP A 48 17.24 -16.15 -14.38
C TRP A 48 16.05 -16.07 -15.36
N ARG A 49 16.12 -16.77 -16.49
CA ARG A 49 15.04 -16.78 -17.50
C ARG A 49 13.77 -17.44 -16.96
N TRP A 50 13.91 -18.43 -16.07
CA TRP A 50 12.76 -19.11 -15.48
C TRP A 50 11.94 -18.17 -14.58
N LEU A 51 12.55 -17.12 -14.00
CA LEU A 51 11.83 -16.09 -13.25
C LEU A 51 10.70 -15.46 -14.10
N TYR A 52 10.98 -15.18 -15.37
CA TYR A 52 10.00 -14.62 -16.31
C TYR A 52 8.95 -15.65 -16.73
N TRP A 53 9.34 -16.91 -16.95
CA TRP A 53 8.40 -17.99 -17.28
C TRP A 53 7.40 -18.24 -16.15
N LEU A 54 7.87 -18.28 -14.90
CA LEU A 54 6.99 -18.42 -13.73
C LEU A 54 5.97 -17.27 -13.66
N GLN A 55 6.42 -16.04 -13.84
CA GLN A 55 5.55 -14.87 -13.83
C GLN A 55 4.51 -14.92 -14.96
N LEU A 56 4.89 -15.40 -16.15
CA LEU A 56 4.00 -15.56 -17.29
C LEU A 56 2.91 -16.61 -16.99
N ILE A 57 3.30 -17.78 -16.45
CA ILE A 57 2.36 -18.85 -16.08
C ILE A 57 1.37 -18.35 -15.03
N LEU A 58 1.85 -17.74 -13.94
CA LEU A 58 0.98 -17.23 -12.87
C LEU A 58 0.02 -16.14 -13.39
N SER A 59 0.50 -15.26 -14.27
CA SER A 59 -0.33 -14.21 -14.87
C SER A 59 -1.41 -14.81 -15.78
N PHE A 60 -1.05 -15.82 -16.59
CA PHE A 60 -1.99 -16.51 -17.47
C PHE A 60 -3.06 -17.28 -16.71
N VAL A 61 -2.69 -17.99 -15.64
CA VAL A 61 -3.63 -18.69 -14.76
C VAL A 61 -4.57 -17.69 -14.09
N SER A 62 -4.04 -16.59 -13.55
CA SER A 62 -4.84 -15.54 -12.92
C SER A 62 -5.83 -14.89 -13.90
N TRP A 63 -5.37 -14.58 -15.11
CA TRP A 63 -6.20 -14.02 -16.18
C TRP A 63 -7.33 -14.99 -16.59
N THR A 64 -7.01 -16.27 -16.74
CA THR A 64 -7.97 -17.32 -17.08
C THR A 64 -9.03 -17.45 -15.98
N LEU A 65 -8.61 -17.57 -14.71
CA LEU A 65 -9.52 -17.66 -13.57
C LEU A 65 -10.45 -16.45 -13.50
N VAL A 66 -9.91 -15.24 -13.58
CA VAL A 66 -10.75 -14.02 -13.53
C VAL A 66 -11.74 -13.98 -14.68
N THR A 67 -11.32 -14.32 -15.91
CA THR A 67 -12.18 -14.28 -17.10
C THR A 67 -13.35 -15.27 -17.02
N PHE A 68 -13.12 -16.47 -16.47
CA PHE A 68 -14.15 -17.52 -16.43
C PHE A 68 -14.94 -17.60 -15.13
N THR A 69 -14.42 -17.10 -14.01
CA THR A 69 -15.09 -17.24 -12.69
C THR A 69 -15.71 -15.94 -12.15
N VAL A 70 -15.20 -14.77 -12.54
CA VAL A 70 -15.68 -13.49 -11.99
C VAL A 70 -16.72 -12.91 -12.93
N PRO A 71 -18.02 -12.87 -12.54
CA PRO A 71 -19.02 -12.19 -13.34
C PRO A 71 -18.79 -10.68 -13.34
N GLU A 72 -19.34 -10.00 -14.33
CA GLU A 72 -19.30 -8.53 -14.43
C GLU A 72 -19.81 -7.90 -13.12
N THR A 73 -18.91 -7.23 -12.39
CA THR A 73 -19.15 -6.63 -11.07
C THR A 73 -19.28 -5.11 -11.12
N TYR A 74 -19.03 -4.48 -12.28
CA TYR A 74 -19.04 -3.03 -12.38
C TYR A 74 -20.47 -2.46 -12.33
N THR A 75 -20.80 -1.83 -11.20
CA THR A 75 -22.12 -1.29 -10.87
C THR A 75 -22.75 -0.42 -11.98
N PRO A 76 -22.02 0.51 -12.64
CA PRO A 76 -22.57 1.32 -13.73
C PRO A 76 -22.99 0.52 -14.97
N THR A 77 -22.28 -0.56 -15.32
CA THR A 77 -22.64 -1.41 -16.47
C THR A 77 -23.87 -2.26 -16.15
N LEU A 78 -23.94 -2.78 -14.92
CA LEU A 78 -25.09 -3.52 -14.41
C LEU A 78 -26.35 -2.64 -14.37
N LEU A 79 -26.24 -1.43 -13.83
CA LEU A 79 -27.33 -0.45 -13.81
C LEU A 79 -27.75 -0.05 -15.21
N LYS A 80 -26.81 0.17 -16.15
CA LYS A 80 -27.14 0.46 -17.55
C LYS A 80 -27.89 -0.69 -18.23
N ARG A 81 -27.47 -1.94 -17.99
CA ARG A 81 -28.19 -3.13 -18.49
C ARG A 81 -29.59 -3.26 -17.89
N ARG A 82 -29.74 -2.96 -16.59
CA ARG A 82 -31.04 -3.02 -15.88
C ARG A 82 -31.98 -1.90 -16.32
N ALA A 83 -31.49 -0.67 -16.46
CA ALA A 83 -32.23 0.47 -16.99
C ALA A 83 -32.70 0.21 -18.43
N ALA A 84 -31.84 -0.35 -19.29
CA ALA A 84 -32.22 -0.74 -20.65
C ALA A 84 -33.28 -1.85 -20.69
N LYS A 85 -33.28 -2.78 -19.71
CA LYS A 85 -34.32 -3.81 -19.58
C LYS A 85 -35.65 -3.20 -19.11
N LEU A 86 -35.61 -2.34 -18.09
CA LEU A 86 -36.80 -1.65 -17.53
C LEU A 86 -37.48 -0.75 -18.55
N ARG A 87 -36.71 0.03 -19.33
CA ARG A 87 -37.22 0.82 -20.47
C ARG A 87 -38.03 -0.03 -21.45
N LYS A 88 -37.61 -1.29 -21.68
CA LYS A 88 -38.30 -2.21 -22.60
C LYS A 88 -39.54 -2.86 -22.00
N THR A 89 -39.53 -3.20 -20.71
CA THR A 89 -40.68 -3.86 -20.05
C THR A 89 -41.79 -2.91 -19.65
N GLU A 90 -41.46 -1.71 -19.16
CA GLU A 90 -42.45 -0.75 -18.68
C GLU A 90 -42.79 0.33 -19.72
N ASN A 91 -42.10 0.33 -20.86
CA ASN A 91 -42.28 1.29 -21.95
C ASN A 91 -42.17 2.77 -21.50
N ASP A 92 -41.49 3.01 -20.38
CA ASP A 92 -41.26 4.32 -19.80
C ASP A 92 -39.81 4.77 -20.10
N PRO A 93 -39.61 5.85 -20.88
CA PRO A 93 -38.28 6.38 -21.22
C PRO A 93 -37.60 7.10 -20.05
N THR A 94 -38.31 7.34 -18.94
CA THR A 94 -37.82 8.18 -17.82
C THR A 94 -36.73 7.51 -16.99
N TYR A 95 -36.61 6.18 -17.03
CA TYR A 95 -35.55 5.44 -16.37
C TYR A 95 -34.18 5.83 -16.93
N THR A 96 -33.41 6.63 -16.20
CA THR A 96 -32.08 7.12 -16.63
C THR A 96 -31.02 6.75 -15.59
N THR A 97 -29.86 6.31 -16.06
CA THR A 97 -28.73 5.97 -15.18
C THR A 97 -27.92 7.23 -14.83
N GLU A 98 -27.31 7.35 -13.64
CA GLU A 98 -26.43 8.49 -13.30
C GLU A 98 -25.33 8.75 -14.37
N THR A 99 -24.82 7.67 -14.98
CA THR A 99 -23.84 7.72 -16.07
C THR A 99 -24.37 8.31 -17.38
N GLU A 100 -25.69 8.24 -17.61
CA GLU A 100 -26.39 8.85 -18.76
C GLU A 100 -26.81 10.29 -18.47
N LEU A 101 -27.03 10.66 -17.20
CA LEU A 101 -27.22 12.06 -16.79
C LEU A 101 -25.93 12.88 -16.94
N ASP A 102 -24.76 12.30 -16.69
CA ASP A 102 -23.47 13.00 -16.89
C ASP A 102 -23.07 12.99 -18.38
N SER A 103 -23.66 13.90 -19.15
CA SER A 103 -23.52 14.06 -20.61
C SER A 103 -22.21 14.73 -21.07
N ARG A 104 -21.20 14.81 -20.19
CA ARG A 104 -19.91 15.45 -20.52
C ARG A 104 -19.17 14.67 -21.62
N PRO A 105 -18.61 15.35 -22.63
CA PRO A 105 -17.84 14.69 -23.70
C PRO A 105 -16.63 13.93 -23.14
N LEU A 106 -16.30 12.81 -23.78
CA LEU A 106 -15.20 11.90 -23.38
C LEU A 106 -13.88 12.65 -23.12
N GLY A 107 -13.55 13.65 -23.94
CA GLY A 107 -12.35 14.47 -23.76
C GLY A 107 -12.35 15.29 -22.47
N GLN A 108 -13.49 15.86 -22.06
CA GLN A 108 -13.62 16.58 -20.80
C GLN A 108 -13.57 15.62 -19.60
N LYS A 109 -14.22 14.44 -19.70
CA LYS A 109 -14.12 13.39 -18.68
C LYS A 109 -12.68 12.91 -18.49
N LEU A 110 -11.97 12.66 -19.59
CA LEU A 110 -10.57 12.23 -19.56
C LEU A 110 -9.67 13.32 -18.96
N ARG A 111 -9.85 14.58 -19.37
CA ARG A 111 -9.11 15.71 -18.82
C ARG A 111 -9.36 15.87 -17.32
N MET A 112 -10.61 15.74 -16.87
CA MET A 112 -10.92 15.78 -15.44
C MET A 112 -10.28 14.61 -14.68
N ILE A 113 -10.38 13.38 -15.17
CA ILE A 113 -9.82 12.19 -14.52
C ILE A 113 -8.29 12.30 -14.40
N LEU A 114 -7.62 12.85 -15.43
CA LEU A 114 -6.17 13.00 -15.44
C LEU A 114 -5.69 14.20 -14.60
N ILE A 115 -6.35 15.36 -14.70
CA ILE A 115 -5.88 16.59 -14.05
C ILE A 115 -6.28 16.65 -12.57
N ARG A 116 -7.45 16.12 -12.20
CA ARG A 116 -7.98 16.22 -10.83
C ARG A 116 -7.07 15.61 -9.76
N PRO A 117 -6.42 14.44 -9.98
CA PRO A 117 -5.41 13.93 -9.04
C PRO A 117 -4.25 14.91 -8.82
N PHE A 118 -3.74 15.57 -9.87
CA PHE A 118 -2.67 16.56 -9.72
C PHE A 118 -3.13 17.83 -9.03
N GLN A 119 -4.37 18.26 -9.30
CA GLN A 119 -4.98 19.38 -8.57
C GLN A 119 -5.11 19.06 -7.09
N LEU A 120 -5.66 17.90 -6.72
CA LEU A 120 -5.71 17.47 -5.33
C LEU A 120 -4.31 17.34 -4.71
N LEU A 121 -3.33 16.83 -5.46
CA LEU A 121 -1.97 16.71 -4.95
C LEU A 121 -1.32 18.06 -4.63
N LEU A 122 -1.54 19.08 -5.46
CA LEU A 122 -0.85 20.38 -5.34
C LEU A 122 -1.65 21.42 -4.56
N LEU A 123 -2.98 21.39 -4.65
CA LEU A 123 -3.86 22.37 -4.01
C LEU A 123 -4.36 21.94 -2.63
N GLU A 124 -4.44 20.63 -2.34
CA GLU A 124 -4.87 20.15 -1.02
C GLU A 124 -3.65 19.79 -0.16
N PRO A 125 -3.32 20.59 0.88
CA PRO A 125 -2.12 20.37 1.69
C PRO A 125 -2.13 19.00 2.38
N ILE A 126 -3.31 18.54 2.82
CA ILE A 126 -3.47 17.25 3.50
C ILE A 126 -3.06 16.10 2.57
N VAL A 127 -3.54 16.10 1.32
CA VAL A 127 -3.19 15.08 0.32
C VAL A 127 -1.70 15.14 0.01
N LEU A 128 -1.13 16.33 -0.15
CA LEU A 128 0.29 16.52 -0.43
C LEU A 128 1.17 15.93 0.66
N PHE A 129 0.95 16.30 1.93
CA PHE A 129 1.78 15.87 3.04
C PHE A 129 1.64 14.36 3.29
N ILE A 130 0.43 13.78 3.17
CA ILE A 130 0.24 12.33 3.26
C ILE A 130 0.92 11.64 2.08
N ALA A 131 0.85 12.22 0.88
CA ALA A 131 1.52 11.67 -0.29
C ALA A 131 3.03 11.67 -0.12
N ILE A 132 3.63 12.77 0.34
CA ILE A 132 5.08 12.86 0.64
C ILE A 132 5.47 11.83 1.70
N TYR A 133 4.75 11.79 2.82
CA TYR A 133 5.01 10.84 3.90
C TYR A 133 4.99 9.39 3.41
N MET A 134 3.93 9.00 2.69
CA MET A 134 3.78 7.67 2.14
C MET A 134 4.81 7.37 1.04
N SER A 135 5.24 8.39 0.30
CA SER A 135 6.29 8.27 -0.72
C SER A 135 7.62 7.95 -0.06
N VAL A 136 8.03 8.73 0.94
CA VAL A 136 9.30 8.53 1.67
C VAL A 136 9.35 7.13 2.26
N LEU A 137 8.32 6.73 3.00
CA LEU A 137 8.27 5.41 3.63
C LEU A 137 8.29 4.28 2.59
N TYR A 138 7.54 4.42 1.50
CA TYR A 138 7.59 3.42 0.44
C TYR A 138 8.97 3.34 -0.22
N GLY A 139 9.66 4.48 -0.40
CA GLY A 139 11.05 4.50 -0.84
C GLY A 139 11.97 3.75 0.12
N LEU A 140 11.82 3.97 1.43
CA LEU A 140 12.58 3.24 2.46
C LEU A 140 12.34 1.73 2.39
N LEU A 141 11.11 1.28 2.14
CA LEU A 141 10.79 -0.14 1.96
C LEU A 141 11.52 -0.74 0.75
N TYR A 142 11.55 -0.04 -0.38
CA TYR A 142 12.24 -0.53 -1.58
C TYR A 142 13.75 -0.50 -1.42
N MET A 143 14.28 0.55 -0.78
CA MET A 143 15.69 0.63 -0.39
C MET A 143 16.06 -0.55 0.53
N PHE A 144 15.18 -0.93 1.45
CA PHE A 144 15.36 -2.10 2.31
C PHE A 144 15.39 -3.40 1.51
N PHE A 145 14.50 -3.58 0.52
CA PHE A 145 14.53 -4.76 -0.36
C PHE A 145 15.79 -4.87 -1.22
N VAL A 146 16.42 -3.75 -1.58
CA VAL A 146 17.71 -3.73 -2.26
C VAL A 146 18.86 -3.93 -1.27
N ALA A 147 18.75 -3.40 -0.05
CA ALA A 147 19.75 -3.52 0.99
C ALA A 147 19.95 -4.97 1.46
N TYR A 148 18.88 -5.76 1.56
CA TYR A 148 18.94 -7.16 1.97
C TYR A 148 19.93 -7.98 1.13
N PRO A 149 19.75 -8.09 -0.19
CA PRO A 149 20.70 -8.82 -1.03
C PRO A 149 22.09 -8.18 -1.01
N ILE A 150 22.22 -6.85 -0.87
CA ILE A 150 23.53 -6.22 -0.72
C ILE A 150 24.27 -6.74 0.52
N VAL A 151 23.62 -6.73 1.69
CA VAL A 151 24.26 -7.15 2.95
C VAL A 151 24.53 -8.65 2.98
N TYR A 152 23.62 -9.48 2.48
CA TYR A 152 23.78 -10.94 2.52
C TYR A 152 24.64 -11.51 1.38
N GLN A 153 24.44 -11.06 0.13
CA GLN A 153 25.21 -11.57 -1.01
C GLN A 153 26.60 -10.95 -1.09
N PHE A 154 26.71 -9.62 -1.04
CA PHE A 154 28.01 -8.94 -1.15
C PHE A 154 28.73 -8.83 0.19
N GLY A 155 28.00 -8.68 1.30
CA GLY A 155 28.61 -8.60 2.63
C GLY A 155 29.02 -9.96 3.20
N LYS A 156 28.19 -11.00 3.04
CA LYS A 156 28.42 -12.34 3.63
C LYS A 156 28.71 -13.45 2.62
N GLY A 157 28.65 -13.17 1.31
CA GLY A 157 28.97 -14.14 0.25
C GLY A 157 27.92 -15.23 0.05
N TRP A 158 26.67 -15.00 0.44
CA TRP A 158 25.61 -16.01 0.37
C TRP A 158 24.99 -16.13 -1.03
N SER A 159 24.46 -17.31 -1.35
CA SER A 159 23.70 -17.54 -2.59
C SER A 159 22.36 -16.78 -2.61
N ALA A 160 21.75 -16.67 -3.79
CA ALA A 160 20.46 -15.98 -3.93
C ALA A 160 19.34 -16.70 -3.20
N SER A 161 19.37 -18.04 -3.19
CA SER A 161 18.47 -18.91 -2.41
C SER A 161 18.52 -18.62 -0.90
N MET A 162 19.72 -18.59 -0.31
CA MET A 162 19.87 -18.28 1.12
C MET A 162 19.45 -16.85 1.46
N THR A 163 19.76 -15.91 0.57
CA THR A 163 19.31 -14.52 0.71
C THR A 163 17.79 -14.40 0.67
N GLY A 164 17.12 -15.15 -0.20
CA GLY A 164 15.66 -15.19 -0.31
C GLY A 164 14.98 -15.64 0.99
N LEU A 165 15.58 -16.58 1.73
CA LEU A 165 15.09 -17.02 3.04
C LEU A 165 15.07 -15.90 4.08
N MET A 166 15.96 -14.90 3.96
CA MET A 166 16.03 -13.79 4.91
C MET A 166 14.83 -12.84 4.81
N PHE A 167 13.99 -12.95 3.79
CA PHE A 167 12.74 -12.20 3.68
C PHE A 167 11.57 -12.84 4.47
N ILE A 168 11.74 -14.07 5.00
CA ILE A 168 10.71 -14.76 5.78
C ILE A 168 10.26 -13.96 7.02
N PRO A 169 11.17 -13.40 7.87
CA PRO A 169 10.74 -12.58 9.00
C PRO A 169 9.90 -11.38 8.58
N LEU A 170 10.17 -10.78 7.43
CA LEU A 170 9.35 -9.70 6.88
C LEU A 170 7.96 -10.22 6.47
N ALA A 171 7.87 -11.37 5.81
CA ALA A 171 6.59 -12.02 5.50
C ALA A 171 5.79 -12.35 6.78
N ILE A 172 6.45 -12.84 7.83
CA ILE A 172 5.82 -13.12 9.13
C ILE A 172 5.33 -11.83 9.78
N GLY A 173 6.10 -10.73 9.72
CA GLY A 173 5.69 -9.43 10.23
C GLY A 173 4.44 -8.90 9.50
N VAL A 174 4.40 -9.08 8.18
CA VAL A 174 3.27 -8.73 7.33
C VAL A 174 2.02 -9.55 7.70
N LEU A 175 2.15 -10.86 7.84
CA LEU A 175 1.05 -11.74 8.27
C LEU A 175 0.58 -11.44 9.69
N GLY A 176 1.50 -11.16 10.60
CA GLY A 176 1.21 -10.75 11.97
C GLY A 176 0.41 -9.45 12.02
N SER A 177 0.79 -8.45 11.20
CA SER A 177 0.03 -7.21 11.08
C SER A 177 -1.37 -7.43 10.51
N ALA A 178 -1.49 -8.26 9.46
CA ALA A 178 -2.78 -8.62 8.89
C ALA A 178 -3.70 -9.32 9.92
N ALA A 179 -3.15 -10.22 10.74
CA ALA A 179 -3.87 -10.89 11.82
C ALA A 179 -4.30 -9.94 12.94
N CYS A 180 -3.54 -8.86 13.19
CA CYS A 180 -3.90 -7.81 14.14
C CYS A 180 -4.90 -6.78 13.56
N SER A 181 -5.09 -6.72 12.25
CA SER A 181 -6.01 -5.77 11.58
C SER A 181 -7.46 -5.83 12.07
N PRO A 182 -8.09 -7.00 12.33
CA PRO A 182 -9.44 -7.09 12.86
C PRO A 182 -9.56 -6.48 14.26
N PHE A 183 -8.54 -6.61 15.10
CA PHE A 183 -8.53 -6.02 16.44
C PHE A 183 -8.50 -4.50 16.38
N VAL A 184 -7.67 -3.94 15.49
CA VAL A 184 -7.62 -2.50 15.25
C VAL A 184 -8.95 -1.99 14.70
N ASN A 185 -9.56 -2.72 13.77
CA ASN A 185 -10.87 -2.37 13.24
C ASN A 185 -11.98 -2.42 14.32
N LYS A 186 -11.95 -3.43 15.20
CA LYS A 186 -12.89 -3.54 16.33
C LYS A 186 -12.74 -2.38 17.32
N SER A 187 -11.51 -1.96 17.61
CA SER A 187 -11.23 -0.78 18.43
C SER A 187 -11.73 0.52 17.76
N TYR A 188 -11.56 0.64 16.45
CA TYR A 188 -12.11 1.76 15.68
C TYR A 188 -13.64 1.80 15.68
N LEU A 189 -14.30 0.64 15.53
CA LEU A 189 -15.76 0.54 15.59
C LEU A 189 -16.31 0.98 16.96
N LYS A 190 -15.63 0.62 18.06
CA LYS A 190 -15.99 1.12 19.41
C LYS A 190 -15.93 2.65 19.49
N ILE A 191 -14.89 3.25 18.91
CA ILE A 191 -14.77 4.71 18.83
C ILE A 191 -15.89 5.26 17.94
N SER A 192 -16.16 4.66 16.78
CA SER A 192 -17.26 5.08 15.89
C SER A 192 -18.62 5.10 16.59
N HIS A 193 -18.91 4.10 17.43
CA HIS A 193 -20.13 4.05 18.24
C HIS A 193 -20.22 5.19 19.27
N GLN A 194 -19.08 5.66 19.82
CA GLN A 194 -19.05 6.82 20.72
C GLN A 194 -19.34 8.14 19.99
N TYR A 195 -19.08 8.20 18.69
CA TYR A 195 -19.33 9.38 17.84
C TYR A 195 -20.56 9.21 16.93
N ASN A 196 -21.54 8.41 17.35
CA ASN A 196 -22.82 8.22 16.65
C ASN A 196 -22.67 7.81 15.16
N GLY A 197 -21.63 7.04 14.83
CA GLY A 197 -21.35 6.54 13.48
C GLY A 197 -20.60 7.51 12.55
N LYS A 198 -20.27 8.73 13.00
CA LYS A 198 -19.44 9.71 12.26
C LYS A 198 -18.20 10.12 13.06
N PRO A 199 -17.25 9.20 13.31
CA PRO A 199 -16.00 9.56 13.96
C PRO A 199 -15.18 10.53 13.08
N PRO A 200 -14.47 11.50 13.68
CA PRO A 200 -13.57 12.37 12.94
C PRO A 200 -12.45 11.55 12.28
N ALA A 201 -12.09 11.91 11.05
CA ALA A 201 -11.15 11.15 10.22
C ALA A 201 -9.79 10.95 10.91
N GLU A 202 -9.35 11.87 11.76
CA GLU A 202 -8.09 11.79 12.50
C GLU A 202 -7.98 10.61 13.46
N LYS A 203 -9.10 10.08 13.98
CA LYS A 203 -9.05 8.87 14.82
C LYS A 203 -8.58 7.65 14.02
N ARG A 204 -8.63 7.69 12.67
CA ARG A 204 -8.02 6.68 11.80
C ARG A 204 -6.50 6.75 11.78
N LEU A 205 -5.87 7.85 12.20
CA LEU A 205 -4.42 8.04 12.25
C LEU A 205 -3.78 7.40 13.50
N ILE A 206 -4.56 7.03 14.51
CA ILE A 206 -4.04 6.44 15.77
C ILE A 206 -3.19 5.19 15.51
N PRO A 207 -3.62 4.20 14.69
CA PRO A 207 -2.76 3.07 14.33
C PRO A 207 -1.47 3.51 13.64
N MET A 208 -1.51 4.56 12.81
CA MET A 208 -0.34 5.09 12.12
C MET A 208 0.70 5.66 13.10
N MET A 209 0.27 6.29 14.20
CA MET A 209 1.15 6.84 15.23
C MET A 209 1.89 5.75 16.00
N TYR A 210 1.27 4.60 16.25
CA TYR A 210 1.97 3.48 16.90
C TYR A 210 2.86 2.73 15.90
N SER A 211 2.36 2.51 14.68
CA SER A 211 3.08 1.73 13.67
C SER A 211 4.31 2.43 13.12
N CYS A 212 4.37 3.77 13.16
CA CYS A 212 5.54 4.50 12.67
C CYS A 212 6.82 4.15 13.45
N TRP A 213 6.73 3.80 14.74
CA TRP A 213 7.90 3.44 15.57
C TRP A 213 8.50 2.08 15.25
N PHE A 214 7.71 1.13 14.74
CA PHE A 214 8.21 -0.21 14.42
C PHE A 214 9.19 -0.20 13.23
N ILE A 215 8.99 0.71 12.26
CA ILE A 215 9.86 0.84 11.09
C ILE A 215 11.29 1.27 11.45
N PRO A 216 11.54 2.39 12.16
CA PRO A 216 12.90 2.78 12.56
C PRO A 216 13.53 1.77 13.51
N ILE A 217 12.77 1.15 14.44
CA ILE A 217 13.29 0.08 15.30
C ILE A 217 13.85 -1.06 14.43
N GLY A 218 13.10 -1.51 13.43
CA GLY A 218 13.56 -2.55 12.52
C GLY A 218 14.75 -2.16 11.67
N LEU A 219 14.77 -0.92 11.15
CA LEU A 219 15.89 -0.40 10.38
C LEU A 219 17.16 -0.22 11.23
N PHE A 220 17.04 0.19 12.49
CA PHE A 220 18.18 0.26 13.42
C PHE A 220 18.71 -1.12 13.76
N ILE A 221 17.83 -2.09 14.03
CA ILE A 221 18.23 -3.49 14.23
C ILE A 221 19.00 -3.97 13.00
N PHE A 222 18.47 -3.74 11.80
CA PHE A 222 19.14 -4.10 10.55
C PHE A 222 20.50 -3.40 10.41
N ALA A 223 20.58 -2.09 10.63
CA ALA A 223 21.81 -1.31 10.49
C ALA A 223 22.94 -1.81 11.40
N TRP A 224 22.65 -2.02 12.69
CA TRP A 224 23.64 -2.37 13.70
C TRP A 224 23.94 -3.87 13.77
N THR A 225 23.23 -4.70 13.00
CA THR A 225 23.52 -6.13 12.87
C THR A 225 24.05 -6.52 11.50
N SER A 226 24.17 -5.56 10.57
CA SER A 226 24.70 -5.76 9.21
C SER A 226 26.21 -5.96 9.14
N TYR A 227 26.90 -6.12 10.27
CA TYR A 227 28.32 -6.44 10.29
C TYR A 227 28.60 -7.81 9.65
N PRO A 228 29.71 -7.95 8.90
CA PRO A 228 30.14 -9.25 8.37
C PRO A 228 30.27 -10.32 9.46
N ASP A 229 30.76 -9.92 10.64
CA ASP A 229 31.06 -10.82 11.77
C ASP A 229 29.84 -11.19 12.63
N VAL A 230 28.72 -10.48 12.48
CA VAL A 230 27.52 -10.70 13.29
C VAL A 230 26.65 -11.82 12.71
N HIS A 231 26.01 -12.60 13.58
CA HIS A 231 25.15 -13.72 13.17
C HIS A 231 24.03 -13.27 12.21
N TRP A 232 23.73 -14.10 11.20
CA TRP A 232 22.76 -13.79 10.13
C TRP A 232 21.34 -13.50 10.60
N ILE A 233 20.97 -13.99 11.79
CA ILE A 233 19.66 -13.76 12.42
C ILE A 233 19.44 -12.27 12.73
N GLY A 234 20.50 -11.53 13.08
CA GLY A 234 20.39 -10.13 13.48
C GLY A 234 19.68 -9.26 12.43
N PRO A 235 20.22 -9.17 11.20
CA PRO A 235 19.57 -8.35 10.17
C PRO A 235 18.22 -8.94 9.72
N ALA A 236 18.08 -10.27 9.75
CA ALA A 236 16.85 -10.94 9.34
C ALA A 236 15.67 -10.54 10.25
N ILE A 237 15.88 -10.52 11.57
CA ILE A 237 14.85 -10.11 12.56
C ILE A 237 14.41 -8.66 12.34
N GLY A 238 15.29 -7.77 11.87
CA GLY A 238 14.93 -6.39 11.53
C GLY A 238 13.79 -6.28 10.52
N GLY A 239 13.63 -7.28 9.66
CA GLY A 239 12.54 -7.35 8.67
C GLY A 239 11.15 -7.52 9.29
N PHE A 240 11.04 -8.18 10.44
CA PHE A 240 9.76 -8.41 11.13
C PHE A 240 9.06 -7.10 11.55
N PRO A 241 9.67 -6.22 12.36
CA PRO A 241 9.03 -4.97 12.76
C PRO A 241 8.84 -4.00 11.58
N VAL A 242 9.72 -4.02 10.57
CA VAL A 242 9.51 -3.26 9.32
C VAL A 242 8.22 -3.74 8.64
N GLY A 243 8.10 -5.03 8.33
CA GLY A 243 6.90 -5.60 7.70
C GLY A 243 5.62 -5.35 8.50
N PHE A 244 5.70 -5.46 9.83
CA PHE A 244 4.56 -5.22 10.72
C PHE A 244 4.08 -3.76 10.71
N GLY A 245 5.01 -2.80 10.74
CA GLY A 245 4.67 -1.37 10.75
C GLY A 245 4.07 -0.87 9.43
N PHE A 246 4.56 -1.39 8.29
CA PHE A 246 4.17 -0.89 6.97
C PHE A 246 2.69 -1.10 6.62
N ILE A 247 2.09 -2.25 6.98
CA ILE A 247 0.68 -2.52 6.66
C ILE A 247 -0.25 -1.53 7.36
N PHE A 248 -0.09 -1.35 8.68
CA PHE A 248 -0.98 -0.49 9.45
C PHE A 248 -0.90 0.96 9.00
N LEU A 249 0.32 1.40 8.71
CA LEU A 249 0.59 2.73 8.20
C LEU A 249 -0.05 2.95 6.83
N TYR A 250 0.06 1.98 5.92
CA TYR A 250 -0.55 2.07 4.59
C TYR A 250 -2.08 2.03 4.64
N ASN A 251 -2.63 1.12 5.46
CA ASN A 251 -4.07 0.96 5.61
C ASN A 251 -4.70 2.20 6.26
N SER A 252 -4.12 2.71 7.34
CA SER A 252 -4.54 3.95 8.00
C SER A 252 -4.53 5.15 7.04
N ALA A 253 -3.45 5.36 6.28
CA ALA A 253 -3.36 6.45 5.33
C ALA A 253 -4.37 6.36 4.17
N ASN A 254 -4.68 5.15 3.68
CA ASN A 254 -5.73 4.96 2.68
C ASN A 254 -7.11 5.29 3.27
N ASN A 255 -7.40 4.74 4.44
CA ASN A 255 -8.68 4.90 5.12
C ASN A 255 -8.91 6.36 5.52
N TYR A 256 -7.87 7.10 5.90
CA TYR A 256 -7.96 8.54 6.19
C TYR A 256 -8.32 9.35 4.94
N LEU A 257 -7.65 9.10 3.80
CA LEU A 257 -7.94 9.82 2.55
C LEU A 257 -9.33 9.50 2.00
N VAL A 258 -9.80 8.26 2.13
CA VAL A 258 -11.15 7.85 1.69
C VAL A 258 -12.22 8.56 2.51
N ASP A 259 -12.05 8.64 3.83
CA ASP A 259 -13.03 9.29 4.71
C ASP A 259 -13.00 10.82 4.60
N THR A 260 -11.82 11.41 4.42
CA THR A 260 -11.68 12.87 4.28
C THR A 260 -12.21 13.36 2.93
N TYR A 261 -12.02 12.60 1.85
CA TYR A 261 -12.40 12.99 0.49
C TYR A 261 -13.44 12.03 -0.11
N GLN A 262 -14.57 11.78 0.56
CA GLN A 262 -15.58 10.78 0.13
C GLN A 262 -15.97 10.89 -1.37
N HIS A 263 -16.25 12.10 -1.86
CA HIS A 263 -16.64 12.33 -3.25
C HIS A 263 -15.47 12.28 -4.26
N GLN A 264 -14.22 12.33 -3.79
CA GLN A 264 -13.02 12.38 -4.63
C GLN A 264 -11.94 11.36 -4.22
N ALA A 265 -12.32 10.32 -3.46
CA ALA A 265 -11.41 9.39 -2.82
C ALA A 265 -10.51 8.67 -3.83
N ALA A 266 -11.08 8.27 -4.98
CA ALA A 266 -10.33 7.62 -6.04
C ALA A 266 -9.22 8.52 -6.62
N SER A 267 -9.50 9.82 -6.82
CA SER A 267 -8.52 10.79 -7.32
C SER A 267 -7.44 11.10 -6.28
N ALA A 268 -7.80 11.21 -5.00
CA ALA A 268 -6.84 11.42 -3.91
C ALA A 268 -5.90 10.21 -3.73
N LEU A 269 -6.44 8.98 -3.77
CA LEU A 269 -5.65 7.75 -3.71
C LEU A 269 -4.73 7.60 -4.94
N ALA A 270 -5.22 7.96 -6.13
CA ALA A 270 -4.42 7.95 -7.35
C ALA A 270 -3.26 8.95 -7.27
N ALA A 271 -3.52 10.19 -6.83
CA ALA A 271 -2.52 11.23 -6.63
C ALA A 271 -1.40 10.78 -5.68
N LYS A 272 -1.76 10.25 -4.51
CA LYS A 272 -0.81 9.67 -3.56
C LYS A 272 0.00 8.54 -4.20
N THR A 273 -0.68 7.62 -4.89
CA THR A 273 -0.04 6.45 -5.49
C THR A 273 0.94 6.83 -6.58
N PHE A 274 0.64 7.87 -7.35
CA PHE A 274 1.51 8.40 -8.39
C PHE A 274 2.82 8.92 -7.79
N LEU A 275 2.76 9.86 -6.83
CA LEU A 275 3.95 10.42 -6.19
C LEU A 275 4.80 9.33 -5.52
N ARG A 276 4.13 8.41 -4.83
CA ARG A 276 4.75 7.25 -4.18
C ARG A 276 5.51 6.37 -5.15
N SER A 277 4.94 6.11 -6.32
CA SER A 277 5.54 5.21 -7.31
C SER A 277 6.75 5.86 -7.99
N ILE A 278 6.69 7.16 -8.28
CA ILE A 278 7.85 7.92 -8.78
C ILE A 278 8.97 7.87 -7.77
N TRP A 279 8.70 8.21 -6.51
CA TRP A 279 9.73 8.21 -5.48
C TRP A 279 10.31 6.82 -5.26
N GLY A 280 9.47 5.78 -5.16
CA GLY A 280 9.92 4.39 -5.04
C GLY A 280 10.87 3.99 -6.17
N ALA A 281 10.51 4.28 -7.43
CA ALA A 281 11.37 4.03 -8.58
C ALA A 281 12.69 4.81 -8.51
N SER A 282 12.64 6.11 -8.16
CA SER A 282 13.84 6.94 -8.05
C SER A 282 14.79 6.47 -6.95
N THR A 283 14.26 6.07 -5.79
CA THR A 283 15.08 5.65 -4.64
C THR A 283 15.93 4.43 -4.93
N VAL A 284 15.38 3.44 -5.63
CA VAL A 284 16.09 2.20 -6.00
C VAL A 284 17.29 2.48 -6.90
N LEU A 285 17.18 3.44 -7.83
CA LEU A 285 18.23 3.75 -8.82
C LEU A 285 19.55 4.21 -8.18
N PHE A 286 19.50 4.86 -7.01
CA PHE A 286 20.68 5.34 -6.31
C PHE A 286 21.03 4.52 -5.06
N THR A 287 20.25 3.50 -4.71
CA THR A 287 20.43 2.75 -3.46
C THR A 287 21.76 2.00 -3.46
N GLU A 288 22.11 1.32 -4.56
CA GLU A 288 23.38 0.59 -4.65
C GLU A 288 24.60 1.51 -4.51
N GLN A 289 24.56 2.68 -5.15
CA GLN A 289 25.64 3.66 -5.10
C GLN A 289 25.77 4.26 -3.70
N MET A 290 24.64 4.48 -3.02
CA MET A 290 24.62 4.93 -1.62
C MET A 290 25.28 3.90 -0.71
N TYR A 291 24.91 2.62 -0.83
CA TYR A 291 25.48 1.54 -0.01
C TYR A 291 26.98 1.33 -0.27
N LYS A 292 27.44 1.48 -1.52
CA LYS A 292 28.87 1.40 -1.87
C LYS A 292 29.71 2.55 -1.29
N ARG A 293 29.15 3.76 -1.15
CA ARG A 293 29.88 4.94 -0.66
C ARG A 293 29.83 5.13 0.86
N LEU A 294 28.67 4.91 1.46
CA LEU A 294 28.49 5.08 2.91
C LEU A 294 28.90 3.84 3.72
N GLY A 295 29.00 2.68 3.07
CA GLY A 295 29.11 1.40 3.74
C GLY A 295 27.76 0.93 4.29
N TYR A 296 27.69 -0.35 4.64
CA TYR A 296 26.43 -1.03 4.99
C TYR A 296 25.75 -0.42 6.23
N GLN A 297 26.55 -0.03 7.22
CA GLN A 297 26.08 0.46 8.52
C GLN A 297 25.46 1.85 8.38
N TRP A 298 26.23 2.82 7.89
CA TRP A 298 25.79 4.20 7.77
C TRP A 298 24.68 4.38 6.74
N ALA A 299 24.70 3.61 5.64
CA ALA A 299 23.59 3.61 4.69
C ALA A 299 22.28 3.15 5.35
N SER A 300 22.33 2.09 6.17
CA SER A 300 21.16 1.58 6.88
C SER A 300 20.71 2.49 8.03
N SER A 301 21.64 3.08 8.79
CA SER A 301 21.33 4.04 9.85
C SER A 301 20.73 5.32 9.29
N LEU A 302 21.19 5.80 8.13
CA LEU A 302 20.59 6.95 7.44
C LEU A 302 19.10 6.70 7.14
N LEU A 303 18.77 5.51 6.62
CA LEU A 303 17.38 5.10 6.39
C LEU A 303 16.57 5.09 7.70
N ALA A 304 17.17 4.60 8.79
CA ALA A 304 16.54 4.58 10.11
C ALA A 304 16.29 5.99 10.67
N PHE A 305 17.23 6.92 10.50
CA PHE A 305 17.06 8.32 10.91
C PHE A 305 15.98 9.04 10.09
N ILE A 306 15.91 8.78 8.77
CA ILE A 306 14.83 9.32 7.93
C ILE A 306 13.47 8.77 8.40
N ALA A 307 13.39 7.45 8.67
CA ALA A 307 12.16 6.84 9.21
C ALA A 307 11.77 7.46 10.56
N LEU A 308 12.74 7.70 11.45
CA LEU A 308 12.52 8.33 12.75
C LEU A 308 12.01 9.76 12.60
N ALA A 309 12.60 10.56 11.70
CA ALA A 309 12.11 11.91 11.41
C ALA A 309 10.68 11.89 10.86
N CYS A 310 10.35 10.90 10.02
CA CYS A 310 8.99 10.71 9.53
C CYS A 310 7.98 10.35 10.64
N CYS A 311 8.42 9.78 11.77
CA CYS A 311 7.52 9.46 12.89
C CYS A 311 6.86 10.70 13.51
N ALA A 312 7.45 11.89 13.38
CA ALA A 312 6.84 13.13 13.87
C ALA A 312 5.61 13.56 13.04
N ILE A 313 5.55 13.18 11.77
CA ILE A 313 4.52 13.64 10.82
C ILE A 313 3.10 13.18 11.23
N PRO A 314 2.84 11.89 11.54
CA PRO A 314 1.54 11.44 12.04
C PRO A 314 1.03 12.20 13.25
N TYR A 315 1.91 12.55 14.20
CA TYR A 315 1.54 13.28 15.41
C TYR A 315 1.13 14.72 15.08
N VAL A 316 1.87 15.38 14.19
CA VAL A 316 1.52 16.74 13.74
C VAL A 316 0.15 16.75 13.05
N PHE A 317 -0.15 15.74 12.22
CA PHE A 317 -1.46 15.63 11.58
C PHE A 317 -2.59 15.36 12.56
N TYR A 318 -2.37 14.52 13.57
CA TYR A 318 -3.39 14.24 14.57
C TYR A 318 -3.76 15.49 15.37
N PHE A 319 -2.77 16.25 15.87
CA PHE A 319 -3.03 17.44 16.67
C PHE A 319 -3.45 18.68 15.85
N LYS A 320 -2.94 18.84 14.63
CA LYS A 320 -3.24 20.01 13.78
C LYS A 320 -4.45 19.81 12.89
N GLY A 321 -4.81 18.55 12.58
CA GLY A 321 -6.06 18.20 11.90
C GLY A 321 -7.28 18.56 12.75
N GLU A 322 -7.24 18.24 14.06
CA GLU A 322 -8.35 18.51 14.99
C GLU A 322 -8.70 20.01 15.03
N GLY A 323 -7.74 20.89 14.74
CA GLY A 323 -7.93 22.35 14.71
C GLY A 323 -8.39 22.94 13.37
N ASN A 324 -8.36 22.18 12.26
CA ASN A 324 -8.59 22.71 10.91
C ASN A 324 -9.64 21.95 10.10
N SER A 325 -10.31 20.96 10.69
CA SER A 325 -11.46 20.30 10.10
C SER A 325 -12.65 21.28 10.12
N PRO A 326 -13.08 21.86 8.98
CA PRO A 326 -14.35 22.57 8.96
C PRO A 326 -15.43 21.55 9.29
N VAL A 327 -16.14 21.81 10.38
CA VAL A 327 -17.42 21.17 10.66
C VAL A 327 -18.30 21.44 9.44
N LEU A 328 -18.52 20.40 8.63
CA LEU A 328 -19.55 20.37 7.60
C LEU A 328 -20.55 19.27 7.95
#